data_AF-A0A8H4VI48-F1
#
_entry.id   AF-A0A8H4VI48-F1
#
_cell.length_a   1.000
_cell.length_b   1.000
_cell.length_c   1.000
_cell.angle_alpha   90.00
_cell.angle_beta   90.00
_cell.angle_gamma   90.00
#
_symmetry.space_group_name_H-M   'P 1'
#
loop_
_entity.id
_entity.type
_entity.pdbx_description
1 polymer ?
#
loop_
_entity_poly.entity_id
_entity_poly.type
_entity_poly.pdbx_seq_one_letter_code
_entity_poly.pdbx_strand_id
1 'polypeptide(L)'
;MTEIPEEMWEDVVGAFRSVTIVTVEGRAFLPSPSVEPQAPVETNKVNLRVVHEGYEAAFKVRKGIKFLKIMESFALRLGKCFDDYYFCYDGSVLSPEDTPASKNMENGDQIDVLRRQIRGKPVIYIFSPSPIEASVKLSLAPQWDFSAIYPVVPIEKPIGQAHHQEITWRIRAQPNGSEGPQALGSTEGSVEAFNPNATILNDDNSVVLPVSEVTPYLDRALHALGLHTEARTSFITYWLPSILKHKNIAFRFVPQASYEQAAPLTVSPTPDIVSRVFMVFQGVSDEEVPQWTKATAKVEEDVSFWEDVVGIDRN
;
A
#
# COMPACT_ATOMS: atom_id res chain seq x y z
N MET A 1 8.60 42.04 33.73
CA MET A 1 8.13 40.86 32.97
C MET A 1 9.25 40.52 32.02
N THR A 2 9.86 39.35 32.19
CA THR A 2 11.02 38.91 31.41
C THR A 2 10.49 38.23 30.15
N GLU A 3 10.81 38.77 28.97
CA GLU A 3 10.44 38.14 27.69
C GLU A 3 11.29 36.90 27.45
N ILE A 4 10.64 35.81 27.04
CA ILE A 4 11.29 34.54 26.73
C ILE A 4 11.64 34.54 25.23
N PRO A 5 12.92 34.31 24.86
CA PRO A 5 13.36 34.25 23.47
C PRO A 5 12.68 33.14 22.66
N GLU A 6 12.50 33.38 21.35
CA GLU A 6 11.71 32.55 20.43
C GLU A 6 12.21 31.09 20.34
N GLU A 7 13.50 30.88 20.57
CA GLU A 7 14.20 29.58 20.54
C GLU A 7 13.94 28.68 21.75
N MET A 8 13.42 29.22 22.85
CA MET A 8 13.08 28.43 24.05
C MET A 8 11.66 27.89 24.06
N TRP A 9 10.85 28.19 23.04
CA TRP A 9 9.45 27.76 23.01
C TRP A 9 9.27 26.26 22.79
N GLU A 10 10.20 25.57 22.13
CA GLU A 10 10.07 24.13 21.86
C GLU A 10 10.14 23.28 23.14
N ASP A 11 10.91 23.70 24.15
CA ASP A 11 11.00 23.01 25.45
C ASP A 11 9.79 23.28 26.37
N VAL A 12 9.03 24.35 26.10
CA VAL A 12 7.95 24.82 26.99
C VAL A 12 6.59 24.22 26.62
N VAL A 13 6.42 23.78 25.37
CA VAL A 13 5.15 23.24 24.84
C VAL A 13 4.74 21.92 25.53
N GLY A 14 5.68 21.20 26.16
CA GLY A 14 5.41 19.93 26.84
C GLY A 14 4.75 20.01 28.22
N ALA A 15 4.67 21.19 28.87
CA ALA A 15 4.37 21.28 30.31
C ALA A 15 3.17 22.17 30.72
N PHE A 16 2.37 22.70 29.80
CA PHE A 16 1.24 23.57 30.16
C PHE A 16 -0.12 22.86 30.07
N ARG A 17 -0.75 22.61 31.22
CA ARG A 17 -2.07 21.95 31.31
C ARG A 17 -3.28 22.91 31.42
N SER A 18 -3.08 24.20 31.71
CA SER A 18 -4.15 25.23 31.61
C SER A 18 -3.60 26.66 31.76
N VAL A 19 -4.21 27.63 31.08
CA VAL A 19 -4.00 29.07 31.31
C VAL A 19 -5.33 29.68 31.77
N THR A 20 -5.33 30.37 32.91
CA THR A 20 -6.50 31.11 33.41
C THR A 20 -6.22 32.60 33.37
N ILE A 21 -7.00 33.33 32.57
CA ILE A 21 -6.96 34.80 32.53
C ILE A 21 -7.96 35.31 33.57
N VAL A 22 -7.47 36.04 34.57
CA VAL A 22 -8.31 36.71 35.56
C VAL A 22 -8.31 38.21 35.25
N THR A 23 -9.42 38.72 34.72
CA THR A 23 -9.64 40.16 34.57
C THR A 23 -10.23 40.72 35.87
N VAL A 24 -9.53 41.66 36.50
CA VAL A 24 -10.00 42.39 37.68
C VAL A 24 -10.85 43.57 37.21
N GLU A 25 -12.15 43.58 37.52
CA GLU A 25 -13.05 44.69 37.19
C GLU A 25 -12.84 45.91 38.10
N GLY A 26 -12.89 47.11 37.52
CA GLY A 26 -12.89 48.36 38.27
C GLY A 26 -13.09 49.63 37.45
N ARG A 27 -14.37 50.00 37.24
CA ARG A 27 -14.97 51.35 37.06
C ARG A 27 -15.28 51.94 35.66
N ALA A 28 -16.52 52.45 35.65
CA ALA A 28 -17.15 53.60 34.98
C ALA A 28 -17.59 53.48 33.51
N PHE A 29 -18.92 53.45 33.32
CA PHE A 29 -19.65 53.54 32.06
C PHE A 29 -19.46 54.90 31.38
N LEU A 30 -19.02 54.89 30.13
CA LEU A 30 -19.29 55.92 29.13
C LEU A 30 -20.12 55.28 28.00
N PRO A 31 -21.03 56.02 27.34
CA PRO A 31 -21.91 55.44 26.32
C PRO A 31 -21.09 55.01 25.10
N SER A 32 -21.31 53.77 24.69
CA SER A 32 -20.65 53.11 23.55
C SER A 32 -20.97 53.81 22.23
N PRO A 33 -20.00 54.05 21.33
CA PRO A 33 -20.31 54.32 19.94
C PRO A 33 -20.87 53.04 19.29
N SER A 34 -21.88 53.21 18.46
CA SER A 34 -22.57 52.14 17.72
C SER A 34 -21.56 51.27 16.97
N VAL A 35 -21.45 49.99 17.35
CA VAL A 35 -20.66 48.99 16.62
C VAL A 35 -21.50 48.51 15.44
N GLU A 36 -21.18 49.00 14.24
CA GLU A 36 -21.61 48.32 13.01
C GLU A 36 -21.03 46.90 12.99
N PRO A 37 -21.76 45.88 12.48
CA PRO A 37 -21.22 44.53 12.37
C PRO A 37 -20.00 44.55 11.46
N GLN A 38 -18.80 44.40 12.03
CA GLN A 38 -17.60 44.14 11.24
C GLN A 38 -17.79 42.79 10.56
N ALA A 39 -17.67 42.78 9.22
CA ALA A 39 -17.63 41.56 8.43
C ALA A 39 -16.59 40.58 9.02
N PRO A 40 -16.85 39.26 9.00
CA PRO A 40 -15.94 38.29 9.58
C PRO A 40 -14.55 38.47 8.96
N VAL A 41 -13.56 38.75 9.80
CA VAL A 41 -12.16 38.80 9.41
C VAL A 41 -11.82 37.47 8.79
N GLU A 42 -11.56 37.43 7.47
CA GLU A 42 -11.12 36.22 6.80
C GLU A 42 -9.83 35.74 7.46
N THR A 43 -9.95 34.76 8.34
CA THR A 43 -8.79 34.14 8.95
C THR A 43 -8.10 33.33 7.85
N ASN A 44 -6.84 33.66 7.54
CA ASN A 44 -6.00 32.90 6.60
C ASN A 44 -5.67 31.46 7.09
N LYS A 45 -6.40 30.97 8.10
CA LYS A 45 -6.30 29.62 8.65
C LYS A 45 -7.66 28.93 8.55
N VAL A 46 -7.63 27.63 8.32
CA VAL A 46 -8.80 26.74 8.32
C VAL A 46 -8.54 25.58 9.28
N ASN A 47 -9.60 25.11 9.93
CA ASN A 47 -9.57 23.84 10.65
C ASN A 47 -10.14 22.75 9.75
N LEU A 48 -9.36 21.70 9.49
CA LEU A 48 -9.76 20.56 8.67
C LEU A 48 -9.85 19.32 9.57
N ARG A 49 -10.82 18.44 9.30
CA ARG A 49 -10.88 17.11 9.91
C ARG A 49 -10.35 16.09 8.92
N VAL A 50 -9.50 15.19 9.38
CA VAL A 50 -8.95 14.10 8.56
C VAL A 50 -9.37 12.78 9.19
N VAL A 51 -10.05 11.93 8.44
CA VAL A 51 -10.73 10.73 8.96
C VAL A 51 -10.24 9.47 8.24
N HIS A 52 -9.89 8.44 9.02
CA HIS A 52 -9.50 7.11 8.52
C HIS A 52 -10.03 6.01 9.43
N GLU A 53 -10.87 5.09 8.93
CA GLU A 53 -11.28 3.86 9.66
C GLU A 53 -11.68 4.09 11.15
N GLY A 54 -12.45 5.16 11.42
CA GLY A 54 -12.90 5.50 12.76
C GLY A 54 -11.92 6.33 13.60
N TYR A 55 -10.69 6.53 13.14
CA TYR A 55 -9.75 7.52 13.67
C TYR A 55 -9.97 8.88 13.01
N GLU A 56 -10.07 9.93 13.82
CA GLU A 56 -10.24 11.31 13.36
C GLU A 56 -9.15 12.20 13.98
N ALA A 57 -8.60 13.09 13.18
CA ALA A 57 -7.72 14.13 13.67
C ALA A 57 -8.01 15.51 13.07
N ALA A 58 -8.04 16.53 13.90
CA ALA A 58 -8.21 17.92 13.48
C ALA A 58 -6.85 18.59 13.19
N PHE A 59 -6.80 19.40 12.13
CA PHE A 59 -5.64 20.16 11.69
C PHE A 59 -6.01 21.63 11.52
N LYS A 60 -5.38 22.51 12.31
CA LYS A 60 -5.48 23.96 12.14
C LYS A 60 -4.31 24.46 11.31
N VAL A 61 -4.57 24.80 10.04
CA VAL A 61 -3.51 25.10 9.06
C VAL A 61 -3.75 26.41 8.32
N ARG A 62 -2.70 27.01 7.75
CA ARG A 62 -2.85 28.16 6.84
C ARG A 62 -3.43 27.70 5.51
N LYS A 63 -4.30 28.51 4.88
CA LYS A 63 -4.94 28.15 3.60
C LYS A 63 -3.95 27.86 2.47
N GLY A 64 -2.75 28.45 2.50
CA GLY A 64 -1.69 28.21 1.49
C GLY A 64 -0.71 27.08 1.82
N ILE A 65 -0.91 26.30 2.89
CA ILE A 65 -0.03 25.15 3.17
C ILE A 65 -0.29 24.06 2.12
N LYS A 66 0.76 23.38 1.67
CA LYS A 66 0.61 22.18 0.84
C LYS A 66 0.02 21.04 1.65
N PHE A 67 -0.85 20.23 1.02
CA PHE A 67 -1.40 19.04 1.66
C PHE A 67 -0.33 18.02 2.03
N LEU A 68 0.81 17.96 1.33
CA LEU A 68 1.94 17.07 1.67
C LEU A 68 2.22 17.05 3.19
N LYS A 69 2.29 18.22 3.83
CA LYS A 69 2.56 18.32 5.28
C LYS A 69 1.42 17.76 6.14
N ILE A 70 0.17 17.95 5.72
CA ILE A 70 -1.00 17.43 6.43
C ILE A 70 -1.05 15.90 6.28
N MET A 71 -0.80 15.41 5.07
CA MET A 71 -0.76 13.99 4.72
C MET A 71 0.35 13.26 5.49
N GLU A 72 1.58 13.78 5.46
CA GLU A 72 2.72 13.26 6.23
C GLU A 72 2.44 13.27 7.73
N SER A 73 1.92 14.38 8.26
CA SER A 73 1.62 14.49 9.70
C SER A 73 0.51 13.53 10.14
N PHE A 74 -0.53 13.34 9.32
CA PHE A 74 -1.60 12.39 9.62
C PHE A 74 -1.10 10.94 9.53
N ALA A 75 -0.38 10.58 8.47
CA ALA A 75 0.16 9.23 8.30
C ALA A 75 1.17 8.88 9.41
N LEU A 76 1.99 9.84 9.84
CA LEU A 76 2.91 9.67 10.96
C LEU A 76 2.16 9.35 12.27
N ARG A 77 0.99 9.97 12.52
CA ARG A 77 0.15 9.64 13.68
C ARG A 77 -0.42 8.22 13.62
N LEU A 78 -0.53 7.64 12.43
CA LEU A 78 -0.89 6.23 12.23
C LEU A 78 0.33 5.30 12.28
N GLY A 79 1.55 5.84 12.39
CA GLY A 79 2.79 5.08 12.25
C GLY A 79 3.05 4.59 10.81
N LYS A 80 2.35 5.12 9.81
CA LYS A 80 2.41 4.65 8.41
C LYS A 80 3.00 5.71 7.47
N CYS A 81 3.26 5.32 6.23
CA CYS A 81 3.70 6.25 5.20
C CYS A 81 2.48 6.92 4.54
N PHE A 82 2.55 8.21 4.23
CA PHE A 82 1.42 8.87 3.57
C PHE A 82 1.15 8.31 2.16
N ASP A 83 2.17 7.70 1.54
CA ASP A 83 2.05 6.99 0.27
C ASP A 83 1.17 5.74 0.34
N ASP A 84 0.93 5.20 1.54
CA ASP A 84 0.00 4.09 1.79
C ASP A 84 -1.47 4.52 1.73
N TYR A 85 -1.74 5.80 1.45
CA TYR A 85 -3.10 6.34 1.47
C TYR A 85 -3.44 7.20 0.25
N TYR A 86 -4.74 7.27 -0.01
CA TYR A 86 -5.37 8.33 -0.77
C TYR A 86 -6.08 9.26 0.20
N PHE A 87 -5.82 10.56 0.05
CA PHE A 87 -6.55 11.60 0.75
C PHE A 87 -7.55 12.20 -0.22
N CYS A 88 -8.83 12.13 0.13
CA CYS A 88 -9.93 12.49 -0.74
C CYS A 88 -10.70 13.66 -0.14
N TYR A 89 -11.11 14.59 -1.00
CA TYR A 89 -12.00 15.70 -0.65
C TYR A 89 -13.00 15.88 -1.79
N ASP A 90 -14.29 16.00 -1.45
CA ASP A 90 -15.39 16.09 -2.42
C ASP A 90 -15.32 15.02 -3.53
N GLY A 91 -15.01 13.79 -3.14
CA GLY A 91 -14.89 12.65 -4.05
C GLY A 91 -13.66 12.66 -4.97
N SER A 92 -12.76 13.64 -4.84
CA SER A 92 -11.55 13.77 -5.63
C SER A 92 -10.30 13.51 -4.79
N VAL A 93 -9.31 12.80 -5.35
CA VAL A 93 -8.01 12.59 -4.69
C VAL A 93 -7.22 13.89 -4.70
N LEU A 94 -6.70 14.27 -3.53
CA LEU A 94 -5.85 15.43 -3.33
C LEU A 94 -4.41 15.14 -3.77
N SER A 95 -3.82 16.08 -4.52
CA SER A 95 -2.38 16.06 -4.81
C SER A 95 -1.58 16.57 -3.60
N PRO A 96 -0.37 16.05 -3.33
CA PRO A 96 0.51 16.61 -2.30
C PRO A 96 0.83 18.09 -2.50
N GLU A 97 0.77 18.56 -3.75
CA GLU A 97 1.02 19.96 -4.14
C GLU A 97 -0.20 20.87 -4.01
N ASP A 98 -1.39 20.29 -3.86
CA ASP A 98 -2.62 21.06 -3.64
C ASP A 98 -2.58 21.77 -2.27
N THR A 99 -3.42 22.79 -2.10
CA THR A 99 -3.56 23.56 -0.86
C THR A 99 -5.03 23.68 -0.48
N PRO A 100 -5.38 23.92 0.79
CA PRO A 100 -6.77 24.21 1.17
C PRO A 100 -7.36 25.38 0.38
N ALA A 101 -6.57 26.41 0.08
CA ALA A 101 -6.98 27.52 -0.80
C ALA A 101 -7.33 27.04 -2.21
N SER A 102 -6.50 26.21 -2.85
CA SER A 102 -6.74 25.76 -4.23
C SER A 102 -7.92 24.79 -4.35
N LYS A 103 -8.34 24.18 -3.25
CA LYS A 103 -9.55 23.34 -3.17
C LYS A 103 -10.77 24.06 -2.61
N ASN A 104 -10.67 25.37 -2.36
CA ASN A 104 -11.72 26.18 -1.76
C ASN A 104 -12.24 25.62 -0.42
N MET A 105 -11.34 25.03 0.38
CA MET A 105 -11.72 24.47 1.67
C MET A 105 -12.03 25.55 2.70
N GLU A 106 -13.05 25.28 3.50
CA GLU A 106 -13.57 26.08 4.58
C GLU A 106 -13.32 25.42 5.95
N ASN A 107 -13.75 26.11 6.99
CA ASN A 107 -13.55 25.68 8.35
C ASN A 107 -14.53 24.55 8.72
N GLY A 108 -13.98 23.38 9.03
CA GLY A 108 -14.74 22.19 9.39
C GLY A 108 -14.88 21.18 8.26
N ASP A 109 -14.26 21.43 7.12
CA ASP A 109 -14.23 20.48 6.01
C ASP A 109 -13.48 19.20 6.37
N GLN A 110 -13.89 18.11 5.73
CA GLN A 110 -13.42 16.76 5.99
C GLN A 110 -12.62 16.21 4.83
N ILE A 111 -11.47 15.62 5.13
CA ILE A 111 -10.66 14.84 4.21
C ILE A 111 -10.81 13.37 4.61
N ASP A 112 -11.30 12.57 3.68
CA ASP A 112 -11.42 11.13 3.85
C ASP A 112 -10.11 10.45 3.43
N VAL A 113 -9.62 9.55 4.28
CA VAL A 113 -8.38 8.83 4.04
C VAL A 113 -8.69 7.36 3.80
N LEU A 114 -8.28 6.89 2.63
CA LEU A 114 -8.50 5.51 2.17
C LEU A 114 -7.14 4.84 2.00
N ARG A 115 -7.00 3.55 2.37
CA ARG A 115 -5.76 2.82 2.11
C ARG A 115 -5.53 2.72 0.60
N ARG A 116 -4.31 3.03 0.16
CA ARG A 116 -3.86 2.82 -1.21
C ARG A 116 -3.45 1.36 -1.35
N GLN A 117 -4.15 0.63 -2.20
CA GLN A 117 -3.65 -0.64 -2.71
C GLN A 117 -2.78 -0.34 -3.94
N ILE A 118 -1.46 -0.43 -3.76
CA ILE A 118 -0.52 -0.26 -4.86
C ILE A 118 -0.70 -1.47 -5.80
N ARG A 119 -1.22 -1.21 -7.00
CA ARG A 119 -1.40 -2.23 -8.04
C ARG A 119 -0.02 -2.78 -8.44
N GLY A 120 0.09 -4.10 -8.56
CA GLY A 120 1.30 -4.75 -9.04
C GLY A 120 1.38 -4.83 -10.55
N LYS A 121 2.59 -5.09 -11.05
CA LYS A 121 2.86 -5.48 -12.44
C LYS A 121 3.04 -7.00 -12.50
N PRO A 122 1.98 -7.79 -12.73
CA PRO A 122 2.16 -9.22 -12.95
C PRO A 122 2.98 -9.44 -14.23
N VAL A 123 3.98 -10.30 -14.15
CA VAL A 123 4.82 -10.69 -15.29
C VAL A 123 4.78 -12.21 -15.42
N ILE A 124 4.54 -12.70 -16.63
CA ILE A 124 4.48 -14.13 -16.93
C ILE A 124 5.73 -14.48 -17.75
N TYR A 125 6.54 -15.37 -17.19
CA TYR A 125 7.70 -15.93 -17.86
C TYR A 125 7.35 -17.31 -18.39
N ILE A 126 7.66 -17.57 -19.66
CA ILE A 126 7.42 -18.88 -20.29
C ILE A 126 8.73 -19.38 -20.85
N PHE A 127 9.16 -20.53 -20.34
CA PHE A 127 10.36 -21.23 -20.76
C PHE A 127 9.99 -22.51 -21.46
N SER A 128 10.74 -22.86 -22.49
CA SER A 128 10.59 -24.15 -23.18
C SER A 128 11.97 -24.66 -23.60
N PRO A 129 12.30 -25.94 -23.33
CA PRO A 129 13.57 -26.53 -23.73
C PRO A 129 13.70 -26.68 -25.26
N SER A 130 12.58 -26.63 -25.98
CA SER A 130 12.54 -26.67 -27.44
C SER A 130 11.62 -25.58 -28.01
N PRO A 131 11.85 -25.09 -29.24
CA PRO A 131 10.97 -24.11 -29.85
C PRO A 131 9.52 -24.61 -29.92
N ILE A 132 8.59 -23.89 -29.28
CA ILE A 132 7.17 -24.26 -29.25
C ILE A 132 6.29 -23.02 -29.37
N GLU A 133 5.15 -23.17 -30.05
CA GLU A 133 4.09 -22.18 -30.03
C GLU A 133 3.16 -22.48 -28.85
N ALA A 134 2.97 -21.48 -27.99
CA ALA A 134 2.07 -21.57 -26.86
C ALA A 134 0.98 -20.49 -26.95
N SER A 135 -0.24 -20.86 -26.59
CA SER A 135 -1.36 -19.96 -26.38
C SER A 135 -1.56 -19.76 -24.90
N VAL A 136 -1.65 -18.52 -24.46
CA VAL A 136 -1.87 -18.16 -23.06
C VAL A 136 -3.18 -17.39 -22.95
N LYS A 137 -3.99 -17.75 -21.97
CA LYS A 137 -5.27 -17.13 -21.63
C LYS A 137 -5.23 -16.75 -20.15
N LEU A 138 -5.49 -15.48 -19.86
CA LEU A 138 -5.56 -14.97 -18.49
C LEU A 138 -6.92 -14.30 -18.30
N SER A 139 -7.64 -14.75 -17.28
CA SER A 139 -8.93 -14.20 -16.87
C SER A 139 -8.77 -13.55 -15.49
N LEU A 140 -9.49 -12.45 -15.22
CA LEU A 140 -9.48 -11.78 -13.92
C LEU A 140 -10.83 -11.89 -13.23
N ALA A 141 -10.82 -12.05 -11.92
CA ALA A 141 -12.03 -11.99 -11.11
C ALA A 141 -12.70 -10.59 -11.21
N PRO A 142 -14.01 -10.48 -10.99
CA PRO A 142 -14.78 -9.24 -11.22
C PRO A 142 -14.28 -8.01 -10.45
N GLN A 143 -13.58 -8.23 -9.34
CA GLN A 143 -12.97 -7.17 -8.54
C GLN A 143 -11.70 -6.55 -9.15
N TRP A 144 -11.18 -7.11 -10.25
CA TRP A 144 -9.93 -6.70 -10.88
C TRP A 144 -10.10 -6.33 -12.35
N ASP A 145 -9.28 -5.38 -12.79
CA ASP A 145 -9.24 -4.89 -14.17
C ASP A 145 -7.79 -4.85 -14.66
N PHE A 146 -7.57 -5.10 -15.95
CA PHE A 146 -6.29 -4.84 -16.59
C PHE A 146 -6.05 -3.32 -16.68
N SER A 147 -4.93 -2.86 -16.12
CA SER A 147 -4.51 -1.46 -16.19
C SER A 147 -3.66 -1.17 -17.44
N ALA A 148 -2.76 -2.09 -17.78
CA ALA A 148 -1.92 -2.04 -18.97
C ALA A 148 -1.48 -3.45 -19.35
N ILE A 149 -1.37 -3.73 -20.65
CA ILE A 149 -0.94 -5.04 -21.16
C ILE A 149 0.14 -4.83 -22.20
N TYR A 150 1.25 -5.56 -22.05
CA TYR A 150 2.34 -5.57 -23.01
C TYR A 150 2.81 -7.03 -23.24
N PRO A 151 2.87 -7.50 -24.50
CA PRO A 151 2.46 -6.82 -25.73
C PRO A 151 0.95 -6.53 -25.75
N VAL A 152 0.52 -5.48 -26.46
CA VAL A 152 -0.89 -5.08 -26.49
C VAL A 152 -1.73 -6.17 -27.13
N VAL A 153 -2.73 -6.66 -26.39
CA VAL A 153 -3.74 -7.60 -26.87
C VAL A 153 -5.14 -7.12 -26.50
N PRO A 154 -6.18 -7.48 -27.27
CA PRO A 154 -7.55 -7.10 -26.96
C PRO A 154 -8.00 -7.65 -25.62
N ILE A 155 -8.69 -6.82 -24.82
CA ILE A 155 -9.39 -7.25 -23.62
C ILE A 155 -10.80 -7.66 -24.03
N GLU A 156 -11.12 -8.93 -23.82
CA GLU A 156 -12.44 -9.49 -24.02
C GLU A 156 -13.26 -9.40 -22.72
N LYS A 157 -14.57 -9.16 -22.86
CA LYS A 157 -15.53 -9.16 -21.74
C LYS A 157 -16.62 -10.19 -22.05
N PRO A 158 -16.60 -11.36 -21.40
CA PRO A 158 -17.56 -12.41 -21.71
C PRO A 158 -19.00 -11.96 -21.51
N ILE A 159 -19.86 -12.30 -22.48
CA ILE A 159 -21.27 -11.93 -22.46
C ILE A 159 -21.95 -12.61 -21.24
N GLY A 160 -22.57 -11.80 -20.38
CA GLY A 160 -23.27 -12.29 -19.18
C GLY A 160 -22.47 -12.24 -17.89
N GLN A 161 -21.20 -11.84 -17.91
CA GLN A 161 -20.37 -11.65 -16.71
C GLN A 161 -19.92 -10.19 -16.60
N ALA A 162 -20.66 -9.38 -15.85
CA ALA A 162 -20.27 -8.00 -15.60
C ALA A 162 -18.93 -7.95 -14.84
N HIS A 163 -17.99 -7.13 -15.32
CA HIS A 163 -16.65 -6.90 -14.75
C HIS A 163 -15.62 -8.03 -14.91
N HIS A 164 -15.93 -9.13 -15.60
CA HIS A 164 -14.94 -10.15 -15.93
C HIS A 164 -14.13 -9.71 -17.17
N GLN A 165 -12.81 -9.67 -17.06
CA GLN A 165 -11.90 -9.32 -18.17
C GLN A 165 -11.02 -10.52 -18.52
N GLU A 166 -10.80 -10.73 -19.80
CA GLU A 166 -9.99 -11.82 -20.32
C GLU A 166 -9.07 -11.35 -21.44
N ILE A 167 -7.87 -11.93 -21.50
CA ILE A 167 -6.93 -11.72 -22.60
C ILE A 167 -6.40 -13.07 -23.08
N THR A 168 -6.19 -13.18 -24.38
CA THR A 168 -5.54 -14.34 -25.01
C THR A 168 -4.44 -13.88 -25.95
N TRP A 169 -3.27 -14.49 -25.86
CA TRP A 169 -2.16 -14.21 -26.77
C TRP A 169 -1.39 -15.47 -27.13
N ARG A 170 -0.67 -15.41 -28.25
CA ARG A 170 0.21 -16.50 -28.68
C ARG A 170 1.65 -16.04 -28.60
N ILE A 171 2.52 -16.92 -28.15
CA ILE A 171 3.96 -16.71 -28.11
C ILE A 171 4.68 -17.88 -28.73
N ARG A 172 5.91 -17.64 -29.14
CA ARG A 172 6.84 -18.70 -29.52
C ARG A 172 7.98 -18.71 -28.50
N ALA A 173 7.99 -19.72 -27.64
CA ALA A 173 9.09 -19.91 -26.70
C ALA A 173 10.28 -20.53 -27.45
N GLN A 174 11.50 -20.06 -27.16
CA GLN A 174 12.75 -20.58 -27.73
C GLN A 174 13.72 -20.94 -26.60
N PRO A 175 14.66 -21.88 -26.82
CA PRO A 175 15.63 -22.27 -25.81
C PRO A 175 16.69 -21.18 -25.65
N ASN A 176 16.43 -20.19 -24.79
CA ASN A 176 17.43 -19.25 -24.27
C ASN A 176 17.05 -18.88 -22.83
N GLY A 177 17.61 -19.65 -21.88
CA GLY A 177 17.46 -19.46 -20.43
C GLY A 177 17.29 -20.79 -19.69
N SER A 178 18.39 -21.53 -19.49
CA SER A 178 18.50 -22.75 -18.65
C SER A 178 18.26 -22.43 -17.15
N GLU A 179 17.76 -23.31 -16.28
CA GLU A 179 17.64 -24.78 -16.26
C GLU A 179 16.18 -25.23 -16.02
N GLY A 180 15.86 -26.43 -16.49
CA GLY A 180 14.48 -26.90 -16.72
C GLY A 180 13.82 -27.62 -15.56
N PRO A 181 12.61 -28.18 -15.79
CA PRO A 181 12.01 -29.08 -14.82
C PRO A 181 11.57 -30.45 -15.36
N GLN A 182 11.51 -31.42 -14.42
CA GLN A 182 10.77 -32.67 -14.50
C GLN A 182 9.34 -32.48 -13.98
N ALA A 183 8.44 -33.36 -14.41
CA ALA A 183 7.00 -33.29 -14.22
C ALA A 183 6.50 -33.80 -12.85
N LEU A 184 5.41 -33.21 -12.33
CA LEU A 184 4.35 -33.72 -11.43
C LEU A 184 3.47 -32.50 -11.03
N GLY A 185 2.21 -32.54 -10.60
CA GLY A 185 1.28 -33.58 -10.17
C GLY A 185 0.34 -32.94 -9.15
N SER A 186 -0.72 -32.28 -9.61
CA SER A 186 -1.60 -31.41 -8.82
C SER A 186 -2.26 -32.10 -7.62
N THR A 187 -2.12 -31.55 -6.40
CA THR A 187 -2.88 -32.00 -5.23
C THR A 187 -3.67 -30.84 -4.59
N GLU A 188 -4.99 -31.02 -4.50
CA GLU A 188 -5.92 -30.05 -3.94
C GLU A 188 -5.87 -30.01 -2.41
N GLY A 189 -5.52 -28.86 -1.83
CA GLY A 189 -5.71 -28.54 -0.41
C GLY A 189 -6.76 -27.43 -0.27
N SER A 190 -7.62 -27.52 0.75
CA SER A 190 -8.68 -26.54 1.03
C SER A 190 -8.12 -25.14 1.28
N VAL A 191 -8.49 -24.19 0.42
CA VAL A 191 -7.82 -22.88 0.34
C VAL A 191 -8.63 -21.77 0.99
N GLU A 192 -7.97 -20.94 1.79
CA GLU A 192 -8.45 -19.63 2.22
C GLU A 192 -8.80 -18.76 0.99
N ALA A 193 -10.05 -18.31 0.89
CA ALA A 193 -10.50 -17.47 -0.21
C ALA A 193 -9.79 -16.10 -0.15
N PHE A 194 -8.84 -15.87 -1.06
CA PHE A 194 -8.14 -14.59 -1.15
C PHE A 194 -9.04 -13.54 -1.79
N ASN A 195 -9.51 -12.58 -1.00
CA ASN A 195 -10.11 -11.36 -1.51
C ASN A 195 -9.01 -10.30 -1.67
N PRO A 196 -8.68 -9.90 -2.90
CA PRO A 196 -7.62 -8.93 -3.12
C PRO A 196 -7.93 -7.52 -2.62
N ASN A 197 -9.19 -7.22 -2.30
CA ASN A 197 -9.59 -5.95 -1.68
C ASN A 197 -9.55 -6.02 -0.14
N ALA A 198 -9.29 -7.19 0.44
CA ALA A 198 -9.24 -7.42 1.89
C ALA A 198 -8.02 -8.29 2.25
N THR A 199 -6.84 -7.91 1.77
CA THR A 199 -5.60 -8.63 2.09
C THR A 199 -5.21 -8.40 3.54
N ILE A 200 -5.07 -9.48 4.33
CA ILE A 200 -4.70 -9.41 5.74
C ILE A 200 -3.23 -9.78 5.89
N LEU A 201 -2.45 -8.84 6.44
CA LEU A 201 -1.15 -9.14 7.03
C LEU A 201 -1.28 -9.08 8.55
N ASN A 202 -0.77 -10.11 9.23
CA ASN A 202 -0.71 -10.20 10.68
C ASN A 202 0.53 -10.97 11.14
N ASP A 203 0.74 -11.02 12.46
CA ASP A 203 1.90 -11.66 13.08
C ASP A 203 2.05 -13.15 12.70
N ASP A 204 0.94 -13.84 12.44
CA ASP A 204 0.95 -15.27 12.15
C ASP A 204 1.28 -15.60 10.69
N ASN A 205 0.98 -14.71 9.75
CA ASN A 205 0.97 -15.03 8.33
C ASN A 205 2.02 -14.29 7.49
N SER A 206 2.94 -13.57 8.14
CA SER A 206 3.91 -12.71 7.48
C SER A 206 5.30 -12.82 8.09
N VAL A 207 6.25 -12.11 7.48
CA VAL A 207 7.56 -11.81 8.06
C VAL A 207 7.72 -10.30 8.20
N VAL A 208 8.37 -9.87 9.28
CA VAL A 208 8.64 -8.45 9.55
C VAL A 208 10.12 -8.24 9.73
N LEU A 209 10.70 -7.38 8.89
CA LEU A 209 12.12 -7.10 8.86
C LEU A 209 12.42 -5.65 8.49
N PRO A 210 13.58 -5.12 8.90
CA PRO A 210 14.06 -3.81 8.46
C PRO A 210 14.24 -3.79 6.95
N VAL A 211 14.01 -2.63 6.33
CA VAL A 211 14.13 -2.45 4.88
C VAL A 211 15.53 -2.81 4.34
N SER A 212 16.59 -2.66 5.14
CA SER A 212 17.95 -3.06 4.76
C SER A 212 18.08 -4.56 4.47
N GLU A 213 17.28 -5.40 5.14
CA GLU A 213 17.33 -6.85 5.04
C GLU A 213 16.34 -7.42 4.02
N VAL A 214 15.40 -6.60 3.52
CA VAL A 214 14.33 -7.07 2.62
C VAL A 214 14.89 -7.61 1.31
N THR A 215 15.83 -6.92 0.68
CA THR A 215 16.43 -7.33 -0.60
C THR A 215 17.11 -8.71 -0.52
N PRO A 216 18.07 -8.95 0.40
CA PRO A 216 18.71 -10.26 0.49
C PRO A 216 17.74 -11.35 0.95
N TYR A 217 16.74 -11.03 1.78
CA TYR A 217 15.71 -12.01 2.17
C TYR A 217 14.83 -12.41 0.97
N LEU A 218 14.33 -11.43 0.21
CA LEU A 218 13.49 -11.68 -0.97
C LEU A 218 14.23 -12.48 -2.04
N ASP A 219 15.51 -12.20 -2.31
CA ASP A 219 16.25 -13.00 -3.31
C ASP A 219 16.35 -14.47 -2.90
N ARG A 220 16.64 -14.76 -1.62
CA ARG A 220 16.66 -16.14 -1.10
C ARG A 220 15.28 -16.79 -1.16
N ALA A 221 14.23 -16.09 -0.71
CA ALA A 221 12.88 -16.64 -0.69
C ALA A 221 12.35 -16.90 -2.12
N LEU A 222 12.55 -15.97 -3.05
CA LEU A 222 12.16 -16.15 -4.45
C LEU A 222 12.99 -17.25 -5.13
N HIS A 223 14.24 -17.44 -4.73
CA HIS A 223 15.07 -18.55 -5.22
C HIS A 223 14.54 -19.90 -4.74
N ALA A 224 14.18 -20.02 -3.45
CA ALA A 224 13.54 -21.21 -2.90
C ALA A 224 12.20 -21.52 -3.60
N LEU A 225 11.43 -20.48 -3.93
CA LEU A 225 10.19 -20.60 -4.73
C LEU A 225 10.42 -20.96 -6.21
N GLY A 226 11.65 -21.29 -6.62
CA GLY A 226 11.97 -21.75 -7.96
C GLY A 226 12.05 -20.66 -9.03
N LEU A 227 12.08 -19.38 -8.66
CA LEU A 227 12.21 -18.30 -9.64
C LEU A 227 13.65 -18.20 -10.15
N HIS A 228 13.79 -18.17 -11.47
CA HIS A 228 15.05 -17.90 -12.16
C HIS A 228 15.54 -16.45 -11.91
N THR A 229 16.84 -16.23 -12.12
CA THR A 229 17.55 -15.00 -11.76
C THR A 229 16.94 -13.71 -12.34
N GLU A 230 16.49 -13.74 -13.60
CA GLU A 230 15.87 -12.58 -14.24
C GLU A 230 14.52 -12.21 -13.60
N ALA A 231 13.64 -13.19 -13.34
CA ALA A 231 12.40 -12.96 -12.61
C ALA A 231 12.65 -12.41 -11.21
N ARG A 232 13.62 -12.97 -10.46
CA ARG A 232 13.93 -12.46 -9.11
C ARG A 232 14.41 -11.01 -9.15
N THR A 233 15.35 -10.71 -10.05
CA THR A 233 15.89 -9.35 -10.20
C THR A 233 14.81 -8.36 -10.62
N SER A 234 13.99 -8.71 -11.61
CA SER A 234 12.86 -7.90 -12.06
C SER A 234 11.84 -7.67 -10.94
N PHE A 235 11.50 -8.71 -10.19
CA PHE A 235 10.56 -8.64 -9.07
C PHE A 235 11.07 -7.69 -7.98
N ILE A 236 12.32 -7.87 -7.54
CA ILE A 236 12.94 -7.04 -6.50
C ILE A 236 13.05 -5.59 -6.97
N THR A 237 13.61 -5.35 -8.16
CA THR A 237 13.83 -3.98 -8.68
C THR A 237 12.54 -3.21 -8.90
N TYR A 238 11.45 -3.88 -9.27
CA TYR A 238 10.13 -3.24 -9.41
C TYR A 238 9.55 -2.79 -8.06
N TRP A 239 9.66 -3.63 -7.02
CA TRP A 239 9.06 -3.35 -5.72
C TRP A 239 9.94 -2.53 -4.79
N LEU A 240 11.26 -2.54 -5.00
CA LEU A 240 12.23 -1.86 -4.15
C LEU A 240 11.93 -0.38 -3.91
N PRO A 241 11.56 0.45 -4.92
CA PRO A 241 11.22 1.86 -4.68
C PRO A 241 10.03 2.07 -3.73
N SER A 242 9.07 1.14 -3.69
CA SER A 242 7.94 1.19 -2.75
C SER A 242 8.36 0.72 -1.37
N ILE A 243 9.17 -0.34 -1.28
CA ILE A 243 9.70 -0.90 -0.04
C ILE A 243 10.58 0.12 0.70
N LEU A 244 11.43 0.86 -0.04
CA LEU A 244 12.36 1.86 0.52
C LEU A 244 11.69 3.07 1.19
N LYS A 245 10.37 3.23 1.05
CA LYS A 245 9.61 4.31 1.69
C LYS A 245 9.30 4.06 3.16
N HIS A 246 9.55 2.84 3.63
CA HIS A 246 9.24 2.41 4.99
C HIS A 246 10.53 2.15 5.77
N LYS A 247 10.41 2.02 7.09
CA LYS A 247 11.53 1.59 7.94
C LYS A 247 11.57 0.07 8.09
N ASN A 248 10.41 -0.50 8.40
CA ASN A 248 10.19 -1.94 8.49
C ASN A 248 9.07 -2.33 7.54
N ILE A 249 9.15 -3.54 7.00
CA ILE A 249 8.18 -4.09 6.07
C ILE A 249 7.65 -5.39 6.65
N ALA A 250 6.32 -5.49 6.73
CA ALA A 250 5.65 -6.78 6.81
C ALA A 250 5.35 -7.24 5.39
N PHE A 251 5.72 -8.47 5.03
CA PHE A 251 5.25 -9.04 3.78
C PHE A 251 4.89 -10.52 3.92
N ARG A 252 4.06 -11.01 3.01
CA ARG A 252 3.77 -12.43 2.84
C ARG A 252 3.62 -12.80 1.38
N PHE A 253 3.93 -14.06 1.05
CA PHE A 253 3.47 -14.66 -0.20
C PHE A 253 2.07 -15.25 -0.01
N VAL A 254 1.23 -15.10 -1.04
CA VAL A 254 -0.13 -15.63 -1.05
C VAL A 254 -0.10 -17.05 -1.64
N PRO A 255 -0.85 -18.01 -1.05
CA PRO A 255 -0.98 -19.35 -1.62
C PRO A 255 -1.40 -19.31 -3.09
N GLN A 256 -0.72 -20.09 -3.92
CA GLN A 256 -0.97 -20.13 -5.36
C GLN A 256 -2.43 -20.49 -5.65
N ALA A 257 -2.98 -21.47 -4.94
CA ALA A 257 -4.36 -21.93 -5.12
C ALA A 257 -5.42 -20.84 -4.79
N SER A 258 -5.10 -19.87 -3.93
CA SER A 258 -5.99 -18.73 -3.67
C SER A 258 -5.95 -17.73 -4.82
N TYR A 259 -4.74 -17.47 -5.33
CA TYR A 259 -4.53 -16.53 -6.42
C TYR A 259 -5.05 -17.04 -7.76
N GLU A 260 -4.98 -18.34 -8.01
CA GLU A 260 -5.51 -18.98 -9.22
C GLU A 260 -7.01 -18.78 -9.40
N GLN A 261 -7.77 -18.74 -8.29
CA GLN A 261 -9.21 -18.42 -8.34
C GLN A 261 -9.46 -16.96 -8.71
N ALA A 262 -8.58 -16.05 -8.25
CA ALA A 262 -8.69 -14.62 -8.52
C ALA A 262 -8.21 -14.23 -9.93
N ALA A 263 -7.26 -14.98 -10.50
CA ALA A 263 -6.72 -14.74 -11.82
C ALA A 263 -6.41 -16.06 -12.56
N PRO A 264 -7.42 -16.80 -13.06
CA PRO A 264 -7.20 -18.06 -13.76
C PRO A 264 -6.25 -17.90 -14.95
N LEU A 265 -5.23 -18.76 -15.03
CA LEU A 265 -4.24 -18.79 -16.11
C LEU A 265 -4.31 -20.14 -16.81
N THR A 266 -4.58 -20.14 -18.10
CA THR A 266 -4.54 -21.35 -18.93
C THR A 266 -3.47 -21.19 -20.00
N VAL A 267 -2.56 -22.16 -20.07
CA VAL A 267 -1.50 -22.22 -21.08
C VAL A 267 -1.68 -23.51 -21.88
N SER A 268 -1.58 -23.41 -23.21
CA SER A 268 -1.66 -24.54 -24.12
C SER A 268 -0.48 -24.52 -25.10
N PRO A 269 0.30 -25.61 -25.24
CA PRO A 269 0.16 -26.88 -24.52
C PRO A 269 0.45 -26.74 -23.02
N THR A 270 -0.07 -27.67 -22.21
CA THR A 270 0.04 -27.62 -20.76
C THR A 270 1.51 -27.62 -20.33
N PRO A 271 1.96 -26.62 -19.57
CA PRO A 271 3.32 -26.59 -19.02
C PRO A 271 3.53 -27.72 -18.02
N ASP A 272 4.75 -28.26 -17.95
CA ASP A 272 5.12 -29.26 -16.95
C ASP A 272 5.12 -28.67 -15.53
N ILE A 273 5.51 -27.41 -15.39
CA ILE A 273 5.54 -26.67 -14.13
C ILE A 273 4.89 -25.30 -14.29
N VAL A 274 4.07 -24.92 -13.31
CA VAL A 274 3.51 -23.58 -13.15
C VAL A 274 3.74 -23.11 -11.71
N SER A 275 4.59 -22.09 -11.56
CA SER A 275 4.86 -21.44 -10.27
C SER A 275 4.32 -20.01 -10.29
N ARG A 276 3.42 -19.68 -9.37
CA ARG A 276 2.81 -18.34 -9.28
C ARG A 276 3.10 -17.73 -7.92
N VAL A 277 3.93 -16.69 -7.93
CA VAL A 277 4.28 -15.94 -6.71
C VAL A 277 3.55 -14.62 -6.70
N PHE A 278 2.79 -14.37 -5.63
CA PHE A 278 2.12 -13.12 -5.38
C PHE A 278 2.48 -12.62 -3.98
N MET A 279 3.05 -11.42 -3.89
CA MET A 279 3.47 -10.82 -2.63
C MET A 279 2.50 -9.71 -2.23
N VAL A 280 2.10 -9.71 -0.96
CA VAL A 280 1.45 -8.56 -0.33
C VAL A 280 2.39 -8.04 0.73
N PHE A 281 2.57 -6.72 0.79
CA PHE A 281 3.40 -6.09 1.80
C PHE A 281 2.75 -4.81 2.32
N GLN A 282 3.18 -4.38 3.50
CA GLN A 282 2.82 -3.10 4.10
C GLN A 282 3.98 -2.58 4.96
N GLY A 283 4.03 -1.26 5.15
CA GLY A 283 4.90 -0.65 6.15
C GLY A 283 4.48 -0.98 7.58
N VAL A 284 5.47 -1.24 8.44
CA VAL A 284 5.27 -1.40 9.89
C VAL A 284 6.09 -0.34 10.62
N SER A 285 5.43 0.36 11.55
CA SER A 285 6.08 1.38 12.36
C SER A 285 6.98 0.75 13.43
N ASP A 286 7.97 1.50 13.92
CA ASP A 286 8.86 1.01 14.99
C ASP A 286 8.07 0.69 16.28
N GLU A 287 6.92 1.34 16.50
CA GLU A 287 6.02 1.13 17.65
C GLU A 287 5.15 -0.12 17.48
N GLU A 288 4.86 -0.51 16.24
CA GLU A 288 4.08 -1.70 15.93
C GLU A 288 4.95 -2.95 15.94
N VAL A 289 6.23 -2.88 15.55
CA VAL A 289 7.14 -4.06 15.48
C VAL A 289 7.07 -4.98 16.70
N PRO A 290 7.02 -4.49 17.96
CA PRO A 290 6.87 -5.35 19.14
C PRO A 290 5.60 -6.21 19.18
N GLN A 291 4.57 -5.86 18.40
CA GLN A 291 3.33 -6.63 18.24
C GLN A 291 3.46 -7.76 17.20
N TRP A 292 4.55 -7.78 16.43
CA TRP A 292 4.85 -8.74 15.37
C TRP A 292 5.91 -9.76 15.79
N THR A 293 5.77 -10.30 17.01
CA THR A 293 6.76 -11.19 17.62
C THR A 293 7.05 -12.45 16.80
N LYS A 294 6.02 -13.11 16.25
CA LYS A 294 6.20 -14.33 15.46
C LYS A 294 6.74 -13.99 14.08
N ALA A 295 6.24 -12.92 13.45
CA ALA A 295 6.68 -12.51 12.12
C ALA A 295 8.14 -12.03 12.12
N THR A 296 8.62 -11.41 13.20
CA THR A 296 10.05 -11.08 13.35
C THR A 296 10.90 -12.32 13.61
N ALA A 297 10.42 -13.27 14.44
CA ALA A 297 11.14 -14.53 14.67
C ALA A 297 11.27 -15.39 13.40
N LYS A 298 10.23 -15.42 12.56
CA LYS A 298 10.22 -16.15 11.28
C LYS A 298 11.28 -15.70 10.28
N VAL A 299 11.88 -14.52 10.46
CA VAL A 299 12.97 -14.05 9.59
C VAL A 299 14.24 -14.88 9.78
N GLU A 300 14.44 -15.44 10.98
CA GLU A 300 15.58 -16.30 11.31
C GLU A 300 15.39 -17.75 10.84
N GLU A 301 14.16 -18.14 10.50
CA GLU A 301 13.85 -19.46 9.96
C GLU A 301 14.31 -19.58 8.49
N ASP A 302 14.48 -20.82 8.04
CA ASP A 302 14.85 -21.09 6.65
C ASP A 302 13.71 -20.71 5.70
N VAL A 303 14.03 -19.93 4.65
CA VAL A 303 13.03 -19.39 3.71
C VAL A 303 12.27 -20.47 2.92
N SER A 304 12.70 -21.73 2.94
CA SER A 304 11.99 -22.86 2.32
C SER A 304 10.59 -23.08 2.88
N PHE A 305 10.25 -22.56 4.07
CA PHE A 305 8.85 -22.62 4.54
C PHE A 305 7.88 -21.91 3.59
N TRP A 306 8.36 -20.93 2.80
CA TRP A 306 7.52 -20.26 1.80
C TRP A 306 7.06 -21.21 0.70
N GLU A 307 7.79 -22.29 0.41
CA GLU A 307 7.36 -23.33 -0.53
C GLU A 307 6.04 -23.95 -0.06
N ASP A 308 5.98 -24.32 1.22
CA ASP A 308 4.79 -24.90 1.84
C ASP A 308 3.63 -23.89 1.90
N VAL A 309 3.92 -22.60 2.15
CA VAL A 309 2.91 -21.54 2.18
C VAL A 309 2.33 -21.24 0.80
N VAL A 310 3.19 -21.14 -0.21
CA VAL A 310 2.75 -20.88 -1.60
C VAL A 310 2.09 -22.14 -2.17
N GLY A 311 2.47 -23.33 -1.69
CA GLY A 311 2.02 -24.60 -2.22
C GLY A 311 2.74 -24.93 -3.53
N ILE A 312 4.04 -24.64 -3.60
CA ILE A 312 4.88 -25.10 -4.72
C ILE A 312 5.29 -26.53 -4.38
N ASP A 313 4.87 -27.48 -5.20
CA ASP A 313 5.22 -28.89 -5.01
C ASP A 313 6.76 -29.04 -4.99
N ARG A 314 7.28 -29.62 -3.90
CA ARG A 314 8.69 -30.00 -3.80
C ARG A 314 8.97 -31.12 -4.79
N ASN A 315 10.02 -30.93 -5.61
CA ASN A 315 10.68 -32.03 -6.33
C ASN A 315 11.05 -33.18 -5.39
#